data_AF-A0A7S2TH35-F1
#
_entry.id   AF-A0A7S2TH35-F1
#
_cell.length_a   1.000
_cell.length_b   1.000
_cell.length_c   1.000
_cell.angle_alpha   90.00
_cell.angle_beta   90.00
_cell.angle_gamma   90.00
#
_symmetry.space_group_name_H-M   'P 1'
#
loop_
_entity.id
_entity.type
_entity.pdbx_description
1 polymer ?
#
loop_
_entity_poly.entity_id
_entity_poly.type
_entity_poly.pdbx_seq_one_letter_code
_entity_poly.pdbx_strand_id
1 'polypeptide(L)'
;MAEILTSGHSRVPVFDGARNNILGLLLVKRLIVVDPEDNRPIEHFLGFHLPIILTKNTNLLDALNEFQRGRSHMALIVHDKKDAKT
;
A
#
# COMPACT_ATOMS: atom_id res chain seq x y z
N MET A 1 17.50 2.81 2.47
CA MET A 1 17.15 1.48 1.89
C MET A 1 17.24 0.33 2.89
N ALA A 2 18.25 0.27 3.75
CA ALA A 2 18.47 -0.85 4.69
C ALA A 2 17.21 -1.20 5.52
N GLU A 3 16.54 -0.22 6.12
CA GLU A 3 15.34 -0.46 6.94
C GLU A 3 14.18 -1.14 6.19
N ILE A 4 13.92 -0.72 4.95
CA ILE A 4 12.86 -1.30 4.12
C ILE A 4 13.17 -2.77 3.82
N LEU A 5 14.43 -3.08 3.50
CA LEU A 5 14.86 -4.45 3.22
C LEU A 5 14.83 -5.32 4.48
N THR A 6 15.29 -4.80 5.61
CA THR A 6 15.28 -5.50 6.90
C THR A 6 13.86 -5.78 7.40
N SER A 7 12.86 -4.97 7.03
CA SER A 7 11.46 -5.23 7.38
C SER A 7 10.89 -6.53 6.77
N GLY A 8 11.50 -7.03 5.68
CA GLY A 8 11.04 -8.25 5.01
C GLY A 8 9.70 -8.13 4.27
N HIS A 9 9.10 -6.94 4.22
CA HIS A 9 7.80 -6.73 3.58
C HIS A 9 7.95 -6.39 2.10
N SER A 10 7.07 -6.97 1.26
CA SER A 10 7.04 -6.65 -0.18
C SER A 10 6.19 -5.42 -0.52
N ARG A 11 5.32 -4.99 0.41
CA ARG A 11 4.39 -3.87 0.26
C ARG A 11 4.48 -2.99 1.49
N VAL A 12 4.71 -1.69 1.29
CA VAL A 12 4.84 -0.70 2.37
C VAL A 12 3.78 0.38 2.17
N PRO A 13 2.89 0.64 3.14
CA PRO A 13 1.93 1.75 3.05
C PRO A 13 2.64 3.10 3.01
N VAL A 14 2.21 3.98 2.12
CA VAL A 14 2.68 5.36 2.01
C VAL A 14 1.56 6.29 2.43
N PHE A 15 1.87 7.30 3.22
CA PHE A 15 0.91 8.26 3.76
C PHE A 15 1.41 9.70 3.61
N ASP A 16 0.49 10.65 3.61
CA ASP A 16 0.80 12.08 3.59
C ASP A 16 0.34 12.76 4.89
N GLY A 17 1.28 13.42 5.57
CA GLY A 17 1.07 14.05 6.87
C GLY A 17 0.76 13.04 7.98
N ALA A 18 -0.51 12.68 8.13
CA ALA A 18 -0.98 11.79 9.19
C ALA A 18 -0.96 10.31 8.76
N ARG A 19 -0.59 9.40 9.68
CA ARG A 19 -0.48 7.95 9.39
C ARG A 19 -1.77 7.28 8.92
N ASN A 20 -2.93 7.90 9.17
CA ASN A 20 -4.22 7.41 8.70
C ASN A 20 -4.55 7.87 7.27
N ASN A 21 -3.85 8.86 6.73
CA ASN A 21 -4.01 9.36 5.38
C ASN A 21 -3.14 8.56 4.39
N ILE A 22 -3.50 7.29 4.20
CA ILE A 22 -2.78 6.38 3.30
C ILE A 22 -3.06 6.75 1.84
N LEU A 23 -2.02 7.10 1.08
CA LEU A 23 -2.07 7.37 -0.36
C LEU A 23 -2.09 6.09 -1.20
N GLY A 24 -1.50 5.01 -0.68
CA GLY A 24 -1.47 3.71 -1.35
C GLY A 24 -0.30 2.85 -0.89
N LEU A 25 0.07 1.87 -1.70
CA LEU A 25 1.13 0.90 -1.39
C LEU A 25 2.33 1.07 -2.32
N LEU A 26 3.52 1.18 -1.72
CA LEU A 26 4.79 1.02 -2.41
C LEU A 26 5.11 -0.47 -2.56
N LEU A 27 5.32 -0.93 -3.79
CA LEU A 27 5.89 -2.26 -4.02
C LEU A 27 7.41 -2.18 -3.94
N VAL A 28 8.02 -2.88 -2.99
CA VAL A 28 9.48 -2.83 -2.75
C VAL A 28 10.28 -3.24 -3.99
N LYS A 29 9.78 -4.19 -4.79
CA LYS A 29 10.43 -4.57 -6.06
C LYS A 29 10.63 -3.42 -7.04
N ARG A 30 9.84 -2.36 -6.94
CA ARG A 30 9.98 -1.19 -7.82
C ARG A 30 11.15 -0.29 -7.40
N LEU A 31 11.66 -0.43 -6.17
CA LEU A 31 12.88 0.23 -5.72
C LEU A 31 14.15 -0.38 -6.33
N ILE A 32 14.07 -1.55 -6.98
CA ILE A 32 15.23 -2.22 -7.61
C ILE A 32 15.83 -1.38 -8.73
N VAL A 33 14.99 -0.63 -9.47
CA VAL A 33 15.41 0.20 -10.60
C VAL A 33 15.70 1.65 -10.19
N VAL A 34 15.61 1.97 -8.90
CA VAL A 34 15.80 3.32 -8.37
C VAL A 34 17.24 3.49 -7.93
N ASP A 35 17.90 4.51 -8.47
CA ASP A 35 19.19 4.94 -7.97
C ASP A 35 18.99 5.79 -6.69
N PRO A 36 19.56 5.38 -5.54
CA PRO A 36 19.52 6.18 -4.32
C PRO A 36 20.18 7.57 -4.45
N GLU A 37 21.17 7.74 -5.33
CA GLU A 37 21.89 9.00 -5.48
C GLU A 37 21.04 10.10 -6.16
N ASP A 38 20.01 9.71 -6.92
CA ASP A 38 19.10 10.65 -7.58
C ASP A 38 18.26 11.48 -6.58
N ASN A 39 18.14 11.03 -5.32
CA ASN A 39 17.40 11.71 -4.24
C ASN A 39 15.99 12.19 -4.64
N ARG A 40 15.37 11.50 -5.59
CA ARG A 40 14.06 11.88 -6.14
C ARG A 40 12.95 11.55 -5.12
N PRO A 41 11.90 12.38 -5.00
CA PRO A 41 10.78 12.10 -4.10
C PRO A 41 10.01 10.84 -4.50
N ILE A 42 9.52 10.09 -3.52
CA ILE A 42 8.78 8.84 -3.76
C ILE A 42 7.51 9.05 -4.62
N GLU A 43 6.89 10.23 -4.51
CA GLU A 43 5.73 10.66 -5.29
C GLU A 43 6.01 10.63 -6.80
N HIS A 44 7.24 10.92 -7.21
CA HIS A 44 7.64 10.97 -8.62
C HIS A 44 8.03 9.61 -9.20
N PHE A 45 8.27 8.61 -8.35
CA PHE A 45 8.90 7.39 -8.81
C PHE A 45 7.91 6.42 -9.42
N LEU A 46 6.77 6.17 -8.79
CA LEU A 46 6.04 4.94 -9.04
C LEU A 46 4.59 5.10 -8.57
N GLY A 47 3.63 5.20 -9.50
CA GLY A 47 2.21 5.29 -9.15
C GLY A 47 1.82 4.23 -8.11
N PHE A 48 1.29 4.66 -6.98
CA PHE A 48 1.04 3.77 -5.85
C PHE A 48 0.09 2.65 -6.25
N HIS A 49 0.39 1.45 -5.76
CA HIS A 49 -0.53 0.35 -5.94
C HIS A 49 -1.72 0.56 -5.01
N LEU A 50 -2.94 0.54 -5.57
CA LEU A 50 -4.15 0.69 -4.78
C LEU A 50 -4.35 -0.53 -3.86
N PRO A 51 -4.56 -0.33 -2.55
CA PRO A 51 -4.90 -1.42 -1.65
C PRO A 51 -6.34 -1.89 -1.90
N ILE A 52 -6.66 -3.10 -1.42
CA ILE A 52 -8.07 -3.50 -1.29
C ILE A 52 -8.67 -2.71 -0.11
N ILE A 53 -9.83 -2.09 -0.28
CA ILE A 53 -10.51 -1.38 0.81
C ILE A 53 -11.58 -2.28 1.42
N LEU A 54 -11.39 -2.66 2.67
CA LEU A 54 -12.34 -3.44 3.46
C LEU A 54 -12.83 -2.62 4.65
N THR A 55 -13.96 -3.05 5.21
CA THR A 55 -14.49 -2.44 6.45
C THR A 55 -14.32 -3.40 7.60
N LYS A 56 -14.38 -2.89 8.84
CA LYS A 56 -14.40 -3.74 10.05
C LYS A 56 -15.51 -4.80 10.07
N ASN A 57 -16.57 -4.62 9.28
CA ASN A 57 -17.71 -5.53 9.20
C ASN A 57 -17.55 -6.59 8.10
N THR A 58 -16.51 -6.50 7.26
CA THR A 58 -16.25 -7.49 6.22
C THR A 58 -15.79 -8.79 6.87
N ASN A 59 -16.50 -9.89 6.62
CA ASN A 59 -16.09 -11.19 7.15
C ASN A 59 -14.84 -11.73 6.42
N LEU A 60 -14.15 -12.70 7.03
CA LEU A 60 -12.89 -13.22 6.51
C LEU A 60 -13.03 -13.97 5.18
N LEU A 61 -14.19 -14.59 4.92
CA LEU A 61 -14.42 -15.31 3.66
C LEU A 61 -14.58 -14.32 2.50
N ASP A 62 -15.33 -13.24 2.72
CA ASP A 62 -15.45 -12.15 1.76
C ASP A 62 -14.11 -11.44 1.54
N ALA A 63 -13.34 -11.23 2.61
CA ALA A 63 -11.98 -10.69 2.49
C ALA A 63 -11.08 -11.60 1.63
N LEU A 64 -11.13 -12.91 1.84
CA LEU A 64 -10.41 -13.89 1.02
C LEU A 64 -10.85 -13.83 -0.45
N ASN A 65 -12.15 -13.75 -0.70
CA ASN A 65 -12.69 -13.60 -2.05
C ASN A 65 -12.17 -12.34 -2.74
N GLU A 66 -12.06 -11.21 -2.02
CA GLU A 66 -11.43 -9.98 -2.55
C GLU A 66 -9.96 -10.18 -2.92
N PHE A 67 -9.19 -10.88 -2.08
CA PHE A 67 -7.78 -11.20 -2.38
C PHE A 67 -7.64 -12.11 -3.61
N GLN A 68 -8.52 -13.10 -3.76
CA GLN A 68 -8.53 -14.03 -4.89
C GLN A 68 -8.82 -13.36 -6.23
N ARG A 69 -9.46 -12.18 -6.25
CA ARG A 69 -9.62 -11.38 -7.48
C ARG A 69 -8.30 -10.84 -8.05
N GLY A 70 -7.18 -11.01 -7.34
CA GLY A 70 -5.84 -10.74 -7.86
C GLY A 70 -5.44 -9.26 -7.91
N ARG A 71 -6.21 -8.38 -7.29
CA ARG A 71 -5.94 -6.93 -7.31
C ARG A 71 -4.77 -6.54 -6.40
N SER A 72 -4.73 -7.00 -5.15
CA SER A 72 -3.66 -6.72 -4.19
C SER A 72 -3.54 -7.87 -3.19
N HIS A 73 -2.42 -7.97 -2.46
CA HIS A 73 -2.26 -8.90 -1.33
C HIS A 73 -2.21 -8.16 0.02
N MET A 74 -2.63 -6.90 0.04
CA MET A 74 -2.76 -6.10 1.25
C MET A 74 -4.05 -5.29 1.16
N ALA A 75 -4.77 -5.25 2.27
CA ALA A 75 -6.01 -4.50 2.43
C ALA A 75 -5.85 -3.40 3.48
N LEU A 76 -6.51 -2.27 3.25
CA LEU A 76 -6.71 -1.20 4.22
C LEU A 76 -8.07 -1.41 4.88
N ILE A 77 -8.11 -1.37 6.21
CA ILE A 77 -9.35 -1.44 6.97
C ILE A 77 -9.80 -0.01 7.29
N VAL A 78 -11.00 0.35 6.85
CA VAL A 78 -11.61 1.67 7.09
C VAL A 78 -12.93 1.56 7.86
N HIS A 79 -13.38 2.67 8.45
CA HIS A 79 -14.68 2.75 9.11
C HIS A 79 -15.82 2.79 8.09
N ASP A 80 -15.75 3.72 7.13
CA ASP A 80 -16.63 3.78 5.96
C ASP A 80 -15.77 3.74 4.68
N LYS A 81 -16.27 3.09 3.62
CA LYS A 81 -15.61 3.08 2.31
C LYS A 81 -15.50 4.48 1.70
N LYS A 82 -16.33 5.43 2.13
CA LYS A 82 -16.24 6.85 1.74
C LYS A 82 -15.02 7.56 2.32
N ASP A 83 -14.46 7.04 3.41
CA ASP A 83 -13.27 7.61 4.07
C ASP A 83 -11.98 7.26 3.30
N ALA A 84 -12.03 6.19 2.50
CA ALA A 84 -10.97 5.86 1.56
C ALA A 84 -11.06 6.81 0.37
N LYS A 85 -10.38 7.96 0.47
CA LYS A 85 -10.09 8.80 -0.69
C LYS A 85 -9.11 8.03 -1.59
N THR A 86 -9.65 7.34 -2.58
CA THR A 86 -8.88 6.79 -3.71
C THR A 86 -9.15 7.64 -4.92
#